data_AF-A0A7S4V5P6-F1
#
_entry.id   AF-A0A7S4V5P6-F1
#
_cell.length_a   1.000
_cell.length_b   1.000
_cell.length_c   1.000
_cell.angle_alpha   90.00
_cell.angle_beta   90.00
_cell.angle_gamma   90.00
#
_symmetry.space_group_name_H-M   'P 1'
#
loop_
_entity.id
_entity.type
_entity.pdbx_description
1 polymer ?
#
loop_
_entity_poly.entity_id
_entity_poly.type
_entity_poly.pdbx_seq_one_letter_code
_entity_poly.pdbx_strand_id
1 'polypeptide(L)'
;GLTLTSSGTGLLDGNGAAWWGIPGIGYLLRGKDRPPLLTVRDARDFLLERWDFVQAPRFNFQSSSLRNATIRYCRVDSRRTSANSHTVIDLTAFNTDGFDVSGNGIHIHDCSVWNQDDTFCIKAAQDEPTANVLVENVEASGVGLSIGSIGA
;
A
#
# COMPACT_ATOMS: atom_id res chain seq x y z
N GLY A 1 17.54 -5.93 -12.07
CA GLY A 1 16.81 -6.70 -11.06
C GLY A 1 17.15 -6.22 -9.68
N LEU A 2 16.12 -5.93 -8.89
CA LEU A 2 16.21 -5.55 -7.48
C LEU A 2 15.34 -6.51 -6.66
N THR A 3 15.90 -7.10 -5.62
CA THR A 3 15.16 -7.96 -4.69
C THR A 3 15.18 -7.32 -3.30
N LEU A 4 13.99 -7.04 -2.77
CA LEU A 4 13.77 -6.60 -1.40
C LEU A 4 13.13 -7.75 -0.64
N THR A 5 13.87 -8.34 0.31
CA THR A 5 13.42 -9.53 1.02
C THR A 5 13.96 -9.63 2.44
N SER A 6 13.37 -10.51 3.24
CA SER A 6 13.81 -10.94 4.56
C SER A 6 14.00 -12.46 4.62
N SER A 7 14.90 -12.93 5.49
CA SER A 7 15.09 -14.36 5.77
C SER A 7 13.96 -14.97 6.59
N GLY A 8 13.17 -14.12 7.26
CA GLY A 8 11.90 -14.45 7.89
C GLY A 8 10.86 -13.47 7.36
N THR A 9 10.16 -12.78 8.26
CA THR A 9 9.32 -11.64 7.92
C THR A 9 10.01 -10.37 8.37
N GLY A 10 10.32 -9.46 7.43
CA GLY A 10 10.86 -8.15 7.75
C GLY A 10 9.75 -7.20 8.20
N LEU A 11 10.07 -6.19 9.01
CA LEU A 11 9.12 -5.19 9.49
C LEU A 11 9.53 -3.79 9.03
N LEU A 12 8.62 -3.07 8.37
CA LEU A 12 8.68 -1.61 8.21
C LEU A 12 7.55 -0.99 9.04
N ASP A 13 7.90 -0.36 10.15
CA ASP A 13 6.95 0.37 11.01
C ASP A 13 7.08 1.88 10.77
N GLY A 14 6.00 2.50 10.28
CA GLY A 14 5.93 3.92 9.99
C GLY A 14 5.53 4.81 11.17
N ASN A 15 5.17 4.23 12.32
CA ASN A 15 4.64 4.93 13.49
C ASN A 15 3.48 5.89 13.13
N GLY A 16 2.56 5.42 12.28
CA GLY A 16 1.46 6.16 11.67
C GLY A 16 0.55 6.86 12.67
N ALA A 17 0.35 6.30 13.87
CA ALA A 17 -0.42 6.95 14.94
C ALA A 17 0.07 8.37 15.25
N ALA A 18 1.39 8.62 15.22
CA ALA A 18 1.95 9.95 15.42
C ALA A 18 1.51 10.95 14.32
N TRP A 19 1.32 10.46 13.10
CA TRP A 19 0.91 11.23 11.93
C TRP A 19 -0.60 11.38 11.79
N TRP A 20 -1.37 10.35 12.14
CA TRP A 20 -2.84 10.40 12.13
C TRP A 20 -3.39 11.29 13.24
N GLY A 21 -2.60 11.55 14.31
CA GLY A 21 -2.93 12.49 15.39
C GLY A 21 -4.20 12.10 16.13
N ILE A 22 -4.94 13.07 16.68
CA ILE A 22 -6.27 12.84 17.26
C ILE A 22 -7.25 12.46 16.13
N PRO A 23 -8.16 11.48 16.30
CA PRO A 23 -9.09 11.05 15.24
C PRO A 23 -9.81 12.24 14.61
N GLY A 24 -9.79 12.32 13.28
CA GLY A 24 -10.38 13.41 12.49
C GLY A 24 -9.55 14.70 12.48
N ILE A 25 -9.02 15.12 13.63
CA ILE A 25 -8.25 16.37 13.76
C ILE A 25 -6.87 16.29 13.11
N GLY A 26 -6.15 15.17 13.27
CA GLY A 26 -4.79 15.06 12.73
C GLY A 26 -4.74 15.19 11.21
N TYR A 27 -5.76 14.73 10.49
CA TYR A 27 -5.88 14.93 9.06
C TYR A 27 -6.19 16.38 8.69
N LEU A 28 -7.03 17.10 9.45
CA LEU A 28 -7.26 18.53 9.23
C LEU A 28 -5.99 19.37 9.38
N LEU A 29 -5.10 18.97 10.29
CA LEU A 29 -3.83 19.67 10.54
C LEU A 29 -2.74 19.35 9.51
N ARG A 30 -2.67 18.10 9.03
CA ARG A 30 -1.55 17.62 8.20
C ARG A 30 -1.93 17.32 6.75
N GLY A 31 -3.17 16.88 6.50
CA GLY A 31 -3.65 16.50 5.18
C GLY A 31 -2.71 15.54 4.45
N LYS A 32 -2.17 16.00 3.32
CA LYS A 32 -1.21 15.27 2.48
C LYS A 32 0.25 15.39 2.93
N ASP A 33 0.55 16.25 3.90
CA ASP A 33 1.89 16.42 4.50
C ASP A 33 2.19 15.30 5.52
N ARG A 34 2.13 14.07 5.02
CA ARG A 34 2.47 12.82 5.69
C ARG A 34 3.32 12.02 4.69
N PRO A 35 4.40 11.34 5.09
CA PRO A 35 5.21 10.59 4.13
C PRO A 35 4.55 9.25 3.76
N PRO A 36 4.71 8.76 2.50
CA PRO A 36 4.49 7.35 2.20
C PRO A 36 5.51 6.47 2.94
N LEU A 37 5.16 5.23 3.27
CA LEU A 37 6.07 4.33 3.99
C LEU A 37 7.18 3.77 3.09
N LEU A 38 6.83 3.22 1.94
CA LEU A 38 7.79 2.80 0.91
C LEU A 38 7.37 3.28 -0.47
N THR A 39 8.32 3.88 -1.20
CA THR A 39 8.12 4.27 -2.60
C THR A 39 9.19 3.66 -3.49
N VAL A 40 8.76 3.00 -4.57
CA VAL A 40 9.63 2.44 -5.61
C VAL A 40 9.34 3.12 -6.93
N ARG A 41 10.37 3.59 -7.63
CA ARG A 41 10.21 4.23 -8.93
C ARG A 41 11.13 3.58 -9.95
N ASP A 42 10.63 3.40 -11.17
CA ASP A 42 11.37 2.95 -12.34
C ASP A 42 12.22 1.69 -12.07
N ALA A 43 11.54 0.65 -11.57
CA ALA A 43 12.19 -0.62 -11.24
C ALA A 43 11.84 -1.70 -12.26
N ARG A 44 12.87 -2.44 -12.68
CA ARG A 44 12.76 -3.57 -13.62
C ARG A 44 13.30 -4.86 -13.01
N ASP A 45 12.60 -5.96 -13.26
CA ASP A 45 12.86 -7.28 -12.68
C ASP A 45 12.87 -7.16 -11.15
N PHE A 46 11.74 -6.68 -10.62
CA PHE A 46 11.58 -6.30 -9.21
C PHE A 46 10.89 -7.41 -8.42
N LEU A 47 11.47 -7.77 -7.28
CA LEU A 47 10.85 -8.70 -6.32
C LEU A 47 10.75 -8.02 -4.96
N LEU A 48 9.53 -7.92 -4.44
CA LEU A 48 9.25 -7.58 -3.04
C LEU A 48 8.61 -8.80 -2.38
N GLU A 49 9.26 -9.35 -1.35
CA GLU A 49 8.69 -10.48 -0.64
C GLU A 49 9.03 -10.55 0.85
N ARG A 50 8.10 -11.09 1.65
CA ARG A 50 8.25 -11.35 3.09
C ARG A 50 8.45 -10.09 3.94
N TRP A 51 7.56 -9.12 3.77
CA TRP A 51 7.54 -7.87 4.52
C TRP A 51 6.18 -7.57 5.15
N ASP A 52 6.21 -7.15 6.41
CA ASP A 52 5.11 -6.54 7.14
C ASP A 52 5.28 -5.01 7.11
N PHE A 53 4.31 -4.34 6.50
CA PHE A 53 4.17 -2.89 6.49
C PHE A 53 3.17 -2.50 7.58
N VAL A 54 3.65 -1.79 8.60
CA VAL A 54 2.86 -1.50 9.79
C VAL A 54 2.75 0.01 9.96
N GLN A 55 1.54 0.48 10.24
CA GLN A 55 1.28 1.86 10.68
C GLN A 55 1.87 2.91 9.71
N ALA A 56 1.57 2.84 8.41
CA ALA A 56 2.03 3.87 7.47
C ALA A 56 1.40 5.24 7.77
N PRO A 57 2.16 6.36 7.76
CA PRO A 57 1.60 7.71 7.94
C PRO A 57 0.54 8.08 6.90
N ARG A 58 0.82 7.73 5.65
CA ARG A 58 -0.10 7.46 4.53
C ARG A 58 0.58 6.44 3.63
N PHE A 59 -0.17 5.76 2.76
CA PHE A 59 0.27 4.84 1.71
C PHE A 59 1.41 3.86 2.11
N ASN A 60 1.08 2.58 2.29
CA ASN A 60 2.04 1.58 2.73
C ASN A 60 3.10 1.30 1.65
N PHE A 61 2.66 0.96 0.44
CA PHE A 61 3.53 0.74 -0.71
C PHE A 61 3.01 1.54 -1.89
N GLN A 62 3.86 2.38 -2.47
CA GLN A 62 3.58 3.04 -3.73
C GLN A 62 4.65 2.76 -4.76
N SER A 63 4.22 2.57 -6.00
CA SER A 63 5.16 2.43 -7.10
C SER A 63 4.74 3.17 -8.36
N SER A 64 5.76 3.64 -9.08
CA SER A 64 5.61 4.16 -10.43
C SER A 64 6.55 3.45 -11.41
N SER A 65 6.00 3.04 -12.55
CA SER A 65 6.76 2.47 -13.68
C SER A 65 7.48 1.16 -13.33
N LEU A 66 6.80 0.23 -12.66
CA LEU A 66 7.30 -1.14 -12.48
C LEU A 66 7.31 -1.92 -13.79
N ARG A 67 8.32 -2.75 -14.02
CA ARG A 67 8.40 -3.65 -15.19
C ARG A 67 8.85 -5.03 -14.76
N ASN A 68 8.05 -6.06 -15.10
CA ASN A 68 8.32 -7.44 -14.68
C ASN A 68 8.53 -7.52 -13.15
N ALA A 69 7.45 -7.29 -12.41
CA ALA A 69 7.47 -7.16 -10.95
C ALA A 69 6.63 -8.24 -10.28
N THR A 70 7.15 -8.78 -9.17
CA THR A 70 6.41 -9.69 -8.29
C THR A 70 6.39 -9.12 -6.87
N ILE A 71 5.20 -9.05 -6.28
CA ILE A 71 4.97 -8.67 -4.88
C ILE A 71 4.26 -9.85 -4.22
N ARG A 72 4.88 -10.48 -3.22
CA ARG A 72 4.32 -11.69 -2.60
C ARG A 72 4.65 -11.89 -1.14
N TYR A 73 3.82 -12.64 -0.42
CA TYR A 73 4.03 -12.95 0.99
C TYR A 73 4.23 -11.69 1.84
N CYS A 74 3.49 -10.63 1.53
CA CYS A 74 3.57 -9.35 2.25
C CYS A 74 2.27 -9.08 3.00
N ARG A 75 2.38 -8.36 4.11
CA ARG A 75 1.24 -7.95 4.93
C ARG A 75 1.23 -6.44 5.12
N VAL A 76 0.04 -5.84 5.12
CA VAL A 76 -0.19 -4.46 5.58
C VAL A 76 -1.06 -4.49 6.83
N ASP A 77 -0.66 -3.75 7.86
CA ASP A 77 -1.43 -3.52 9.08
C ASP A 77 -1.43 -2.04 9.47
N SER A 78 -2.42 -1.31 8.96
CA SER A 78 -2.65 0.11 9.27
C SER A 78 -3.83 0.28 10.23
N ARG A 79 -3.94 -0.60 11.23
CA ARG A 79 -4.97 -0.49 12.28
C ARG A 79 -4.75 0.71 13.19
N ARG A 80 -5.80 1.50 13.43
CA ARG A 80 -5.78 2.51 14.48
C ARG A 80 -6.12 1.92 15.85
N THR A 81 -7.00 0.93 15.87
CA THR A 81 -7.40 0.17 17.05
C THR A 81 -7.25 -1.33 16.80
N SER A 82 -7.36 -2.17 17.83
CA SER A 82 -7.33 -3.63 17.66
C SER A 82 -8.65 -4.23 17.14
N ALA A 83 -9.56 -3.41 16.60
CA ALA A 83 -10.84 -3.89 16.08
C ALA A 83 -10.65 -4.66 14.76
N ASN A 84 -11.48 -5.69 14.59
CA ASN A 84 -11.64 -6.42 13.32
C ASN A 84 -12.76 -5.84 12.46
N SER A 85 -13.06 -4.54 12.63
CA SER A 85 -14.03 -3.79 11.85
C SER A 85 -13.51 -2.37 11.61
N HIS A 86 -14.02 -1.71 10.57
CA HIS A 86 -13.69 -0.31 10.27
C HIS A 86 -14.59 0.61 11.06
N THR A 87 -14.23 0.88 12.32
CA THR A 87 -14.99 1.82 13.14
C THR A 87 -14.81 3.25 12.62
N VAL A 88 -15.70 4.17 13.07
CA VAL A 88 -15.54 5.61 12.77
C VAL A 88 -14.20 6.16 13.24
N ILE A 89 -13.57 5.55 14.23
CA ILE A 89 -12.23 5.93 14.69
C ILE A 89 -11.19 5.37 13.73
N ASP A 90 -11.27 4.09 13.36
CA ASP A 90 -10.31 3.48 12.44
C ASP A 90 -10.26 4.23 11.11
N LEU A 91 -11.42 4.54 10.53
CA LEU A 91 -11.56 5.30 9.27
C LEU A 91 -10.83 6.66 9.25
N THR A 92 -10.45 7.20 10.41
CA THR A 92 -9.66 8.45 10.48
C THR A 92 -8.17 8.28 10.19
N ALA A 93 -7.68 7.05 10.04
CA ALA A 93 -6.37 6.76 9.47
C ALA A 93 -6.43 6.87 7.94
N PHE A 94 -6.65 8.09 7.44
CA PHE A 94 -6.91 8.36 6.02
C PHE A 94 -5.73 8.04 5.11
N ASN A 95 -6.01 7.55 3.89
CA ASN A 95 -5.04 7.30 2.83
C ASN A 95 -3.98 6.28 3.22
N THR A 96 -4.36 5.21 3.91
CA THR A 96 -3.48 4.10 4.28
C THR A 96 -3.47 3.02 3.20
N ASP A 97 -3.52 3.40 1.92
CA ASP A 97 -3.57 2.48 0.78
C ASP A 97 -2.52 1.36 0.92
N GLY A 98 -2.90 0.14 0.55
CA GLY A 98 -2.04 -1.04 0.71
C GLY A 98 -0.93 -1.04 -0.33
N PHE A 99 -1.25 -1.56 -1.52
CA PHE A 99 -0.31 -1.61 -2.65
C PHE A 99 -0.84 -0.78 -3.82
N ASP A 100 -0.32 0.44 -3.95
CA ASP A 100 -0.52 1.29 -5.13
C ASP A 100 0.53 0.98 -6.18
N VAL A 101 0.10 0.43 -7.31
CA VAL A 101 1.02 0.02 -8.38
C VAL A 101 0.68 0.62 -9.72
N SER A 102 1.71 0.95 -10.48
CA SER A 102 1.60 1.30 -11.90
C SER A 102 2.81 0.76 -12.66
N GLY A 103 2.58 0.40 -13.92
CA GLY A 103 3.59 -0.25 -14.77
C GLY A 103 3.08 -1.49 -15.51
N ASN A 104 4.01 -2.31 -16.01
CA ASN A 104 3.71 -3.39 -16.94
C ASN A 104 4.25 -4.75 -16.46
N GLY A 105 3.41 -5.78 -16.47
CA GLY A 105 3.80 -7.13 -16.07
C GLY A 105 4.01 -7.21 -14.57
N ILE A 106 2.95 -6.95 -13.81
CA ILE A 106 2.96 -6.93 -12.34
C ILE A 106 2.14 -8.10 -11.83
N HIS A 107 2.71 -8.88 -10.93
CA HIS A 107 2.01 -9.98 -10.26
C HIS A 107 2.03 -9.76 -8.75
N ILE A 108 0.86 -9.65 -8.14
CA ILE A 108 0.67 -9.52 -6.70
C ILE A 108 -0.08 -10.77 -6.22
N HIS A 109 0.51 -11.51 -5.29
CA HIS A 109 -0.12 -12.72 -4.78
C HIS A 109 0.27 -13.06 -3.34
N ASP A 110 -0.54 -13.88 -2.65
CA ASP A 110 -0.28 -14.32 -1.28
C ASP A 110 -0.04 -13.13 -0.31
N CYS A 111 -0.82 -12.06 -0.45
CA CYS A 111 -0.69 -10.85 0.37
C CYS A 111 -1.96 -10.59 1.18
N SER A 112 -1.81 -10.03 2.38
CA SER A 112 -2.95 -9.61 3.20
C SER A 112 -2.85 -8.15 3.58
N VAL A 113 -3.95 -7.41 3.47
CA VAL A 113 -3.96 -5.97 3.73
C VAL A 113 -5.11 -5.61 4.63
N TRP A 114 -4.75 -5.04 5.78
CA TRP A 114 -5.67 -4.32 6.64
C TRP A 114 -5.40 -2.82 6.64
N ASN A 115 -6.31 -2.05 6.07
CA ASN A 115 -6.22 -0.59 5.96
C ASN A 115 -7.59 0.08 5.84
N GLN A 116 -7.61 1.40 5.63
CA GLN A 116 -8.84 2.21 5.59
C GLN A 116 -9.14 2.82 4.21
N ASP A 117 -8.34 2.48 3.21
CA ASP A 117 -8.43 3.03 1.85
C ASP A 117 -8.21 1.90 0.84
N ASP A 118 -7.82 2.21 -0.41
CA ASP A 118 -7.60 1.21 -1.45
C ASP A 118 -6.67 0.10 -0.96
N THR A 119 -7.07 -1.16 -1.09
CA THR A 119 -6.28 -2.28 -0.58
C THR A 119 -5.20 -2.67 -1.58
N PHE A 120 -5.60 -2.93 -2.82
CA PHE A 120 -4.71 -3.12 -3.95
C PHE A 120 -5.21 -2.21 -5.05
N CYS A 121 -4.39 -1.23 -5.45
CA CYS A 121 -4.79 -0.22 -6.39
C CYS A 121 -3.92 -0.20 -7.63
N ILE A 122 -4.55 -0.38 -8.80
CA ILE A 122 -3.88 -0.29 -10.09
C ILE A 122 -4.02 1.14 -10.59
N LYS A 123 -2.97 1.95 -10.40
CA LYS A 123 -2.93 3.36 -10.79
C LYS A 123 -2.57 3.50 -12.27
N ALA A 124 -3.01 4.60 -12.89
CA ALA A 124 -2.47 5.01 -14.19
C ALA A 124 -1.00 5.43 -14.04
N ALA A 125 -0.19 5.12 -15.05
CA ALA A 125 1.17 5.64 -15.17
C ALA A 125 1.21 6.77 -16.20
N GLN A 126 2.15 7.70 -16.01
CA GLN A 126 2.28 8.90 -16.86
C GLN A 126 2.98 8.58 -18.19
N ASP A 127 4.02 7.75 -18.16
CA ASP A 127 4.89 7.52 -19.33
C ASP A 127 4.46 6.31 -20.16
N GLU A 128 4.04 5.22 -19.50
CA GLU A 128 3.63 3.96 -20.12
C GLU A 128 2.31 3.50 -19.48
N PRO A 129 1.29 3.09 -20.25
CA PRO A 129 0.04 2.59 -19.66
C PRO A 129 0.30 1.43 -18.70
N THR A 130 -0.36 1.45 -17.55
CA THR A 130 -0.36 0.29 -16.65
C THR A 130 -1.09 -0.87 -17.34
N ALA A 131 -0.41 -2.02 -17.48
CA ALA A 131 -0.90 -3.16 -18.25
C ALA A 131 -0.37 -4.48 -17.69
N ASN A 132 -1.05 -5.59 -18.04
CA ASN A 132 -0.64 -6.95 -17.65
C ASN A 132 -0.43 -7.08 -16.13
N VAL A 133 -1.46 -6.71 -15.37
CA VAL A 133 -1.44 -6.82 -13.90
C VAL A 133 -2.35 -7.96 -13.46
N LEU A 134 -1.80 -8.86 -12.64
CA LEU A 134 -2.53 -9.95 -12.00
C LEU A 134 -2.46 -9.77 -10.48
N VAL A 135 -3.62 -9.75 -9.83
CA VAL A 135 -3.75 -9.78 -8.37
C VAL A 135 -4.58 -11.01 -8.01
N GLU A 136 -4.01 -11.95 -7.27
CA GLU A 136 -4.68 -13.22 -6.92
C GLU A 136 -4.29 -13.72 -5.53
N ASN A 137 -5.12 -14.56 -4.91
CA ASN A 137 -4.89 -15.10 -3.58
C ASN A 137 -4.53 -14.02 -2.52
N VAL A 138 -5.36 -12.99 -2.42
CA VAL A 138 -5.16 -11.88 -1.49
C VAL A 138 -6.31 -11.72 -0.50
N GLU A 139 -6.00 -11.18 0.68
CA GLU A 139 -6.99 -10.73 1.67
C GLU A 139 -7.07 -9.21 1.65
N ALA A 140 -8.29 -8.67 1.53
CA ALA A 140 -8.56 -7.24 1.44
C ALA A 140 -9.55 -6.80 2.52
N SER A 141 -9.23 -5.73 3.26
CA SER A 141 -10.17 -5.14 4.24
C SER A 141 -10.76 -3.81 3.85
N GLY A 142 -9.97 -2.89 3.26
CA GLY A 142 -10.29 -1.47 3.11
C GLY A 142 -11.42 -1.21 2.13
N VAL A 143 -11.25 -0.27 1.20
CA VAL A 143 -12.28 -0.07 0.15
C VAL A 143 -12.19 -1.11 -0.97
N GLY A 144 -11.19 -2.00 -0.92
CA GLY A 144 -11.10 -3.20 -1.76
C GLY A 144 -10.06 -3.11 -2.87
N LEU A 145 -10.32 -3.85 -3.95
CA LEU A 145 -9.45 -3.92 -5.12
C LEU A 145 -9.92 -2.88 -6.13
N SER A 146 -9.06 -1.90 -6.40
CA SER A 146 -9.41 -0.70 -7.16
C SER A 146 -8.55 -0.57 -8.42
N ILE A 147 -9.16 -0.03 -9.47
CA ILE A 147 -8.44 0.47 -10.65
C ILE A 147 -8.65 1.98 -10.68
N GLY A 148 -7.58 2.74 -10.49
CA GLY A 148 -7.58 4.20 -10.61
C GLY A 148 -7.11 4.98 -9.38
N SER A 149 -7.42 6.26 -9.27
CA SER A 149 -8.13 7.04 -10.29
C SER A 149 -7.36 7.07 -11.61
N ILE A 150 -8.11 7.08 -12.72
CA ILE A 150 -7.58 7.23 -14.07
C ILE A 150 -7.96 8.64 -14.55
N GLY A 151 -7.02 9.35 -15.16
CA GLY A 151 -7.28 10.68 -15.74
C GLY A 151 -7.25 11.84 -14.75
N ALA A 152 -6.55 11.66 -13.62
CA ALA A 152 -6.26 12.73 -12.67
C ALA A 152 -5.07 13.59 -13.09
#